data_AF-A0A6F8Z019-F1
#
_entry.id   AF-A0A6F8Z019-F1
#
_cell.length_a   1.000
_cell.length_b   1.000
_cell.length_c   1.000
_cell.angle_alpha   90.00
_cell.angle_beta   90.00
_cell.angle_gamma   90.00
#
_symmetry.space_group_name_H-M   'P 1'
#
loop_
_entity.id
_entity.type
_entity.pdbx_description
1 polymer ?
#
loop_
_entity_poly.entity_id
_entity_poly.type
_entity_poly.pdbx_seq_one_letter_code
_entity_poly.pdbx_strand_id
1 'polypeptide(L)'
;MGAQGLPEAARKLFQRLFLALVVVAGIELFLAAREFRDILGMYSGCALNVGISAAFIVTLVKRRSSAGQSLYVGICKMMGSLLAGLNTLIIFPDRHLVLSWFVMILVLDLVYIRMIYRQIRSEGQSPWKLNRPRVIPPAPAPAPARGSR
;
A
#
# COMPACT_ATOMS: atom_id res chain seq x y z
N MET A 1 -12.12 -8.18 -24.62
CA MET A 1 -13.10 -8.77 -23.69
C MET A 1 -13.36 -7.77 -22.57
N GLY A 2 -14.55 -7.16 -22.60
CA GLY A 2 -14.94 -6.09 -21.68
C GLY A 2 -15.04 -6.55 -20.24
N ALA A 3 -14.84 -5.59 -19.33
CA ALA A 3 -14.97 -5.78 -17.88
C ALA A 3 -16.38 -6.27 -17.54
N GLN A 4 -16.56 -7.59 -17.42
CA GLN A 4 -17.73 -8.15 -16.75
C GLN A 4 -17.63 -7.70 -15.29
N GLY A 5 -18.52 -6.79 -14.88
CA GLY A 5 -18.69 -6.46 -13.47
C GLY A 5 -18.95 -7.75 -12.69
N LEU A 6 -18.37 -7.88 -11.50
CA LEU A 6 -18.61 -9.03 -10.63
C LEU A 6 -20.13 -9.28 -10.53
N PRO A 7 -20.58 -10.54 -10.64
CA PRO A 7 -21.99 -10.89 -10.41
C PRO A 7 -22.49 -10.26 -9.12
N GLU A 8 -23.74 -9.77 -9.09
CA GLU A 8 -24.25 -9.01 -7.93
C GLU A 8 -24.10 -9.76 -6.60
N ALA A 9 -24.27 -11.09 -6.61
CA ALA A 9 -24.06 -11.94 -5.46
C ALA A 9 -22.61 -11.91 -4.97
N ALA A 10 -21.64 -11.98 -5.88
CA ALA A 10 -20.21 -11.87 -5.56
C ALA A 10 -19.86 -10.47 -5.05
N ARG A 11 -20.48 -9.41 -5.59
CA ARG A 11 -20.31 -8.02 -5.11
C ARG A 11 -20.81 -7.86 -3.67
N LYS A 12 -22.02 -8.34 -3.38
CA LYS A 12 -22.61 -8.29 -2.02
C LYS A 12 -21.80 -9.12 -1.03
N LEU A 13 -21.33 -10.30 -1.43
CA LEU A 13 -20.44 -11.12 -0.60
C LEU A 13 -19.12 -10.41 -0.30
N PHE A 14 -18.47 -9.84 -1.33
CA PHE A 14 -17.24 -9.05 -1.14
C PHE A 14 -17.45 -7.88 -0.17
N GLN A 15 -18.53 -7.12 -0.33
CA GLN A 15 -18.84 -6.00 0.57
C GLN A 15 -19.05 -6.45 2.01
N ARG A 16 -19.75 -7.57 2.23
CA ARG A 16 -19.95 -8.15 3.57
C ARG A 16 -18.65 -8.63 4.18
N LEU A 17 -17.84 -9.36 3.43
CA LEU A 17 -16.53 -9.85 3.90
C LEU A 17 -15.59 -8.68 4.20
N PHE A 18 -15.56 -7.66 3.33
CA PHE A 18 -14.79 -6.46 3.55
C PHE A 18 -15.23 -5.74 4.83
N LEU A 19 -16.54 -5.52 5.01
CA LEU A 19 -17.07 -4.89 6.22
C LEU A 19 -16.74 -5.71 7.48
N ALA A 20 -16.93 -7.03 7.44
CA ALA A 20 -16.58 -7.91 8.55
C ALA A 20 -15.10 -7.83 8.90
N LEU A 21 -14.22 -7.81 7.89
CA LEU A 21 -12.78 -7.66 8.10
C LEU A 21 -12.42 -6.31 8.72
N VAL A 22 -13.05 -5.21 8.29
CA VAL A 22 -12.84 -3.89 8.89
C VAL A 22 -13.26 -3.88 10.36
N VAL A 23 -14.42 -4.48 10.69
CA VAL A 23 -14.89 -4.57 12.07
C VAL A 23 -13.93 -5.38 12.94
N VAL A 24 -13.53 -6.57 12.48
CA VAL A 24 -12.58 -7.42 13.20
C VAL A 24 -11.23 -6.71 13.38
N ALA A 25 -10.68 -6.09 12.32
CA ALA A 25 -9.44 -5.34 12.41
C ALA A 25 -9.54 -4.16 13.39
N GLY A 26 -10.68 -3.47 13.45
CA GLY A 26 -10.93 -2.40 14.41
C GLY A 26 -10.96 -2.89 15.86
N ILE A 27 -11.59 -4.05 16.10
CA ILE A 27 -11.62 -4.68 17.43
C ILE A 27 -10.20 -5.09 17.85
N GLU A 28 -9.47 -5.80 16.98
CA GLU A 28 -8.09 -6.23 17.26
C GLU A 28 -7.17 -5.03 17.54
N LEU A 29 -7.30 -3.96 16.76
CA LEU A 29 -6.53 -2.73 16.98
C LEU A 29 -6.85 -2.09 18.33
N PHE A 30 -8.12 -2.06 18.73
CA PHE A 30 -8.54 -1.54 20.04
C PHE A 30 -8.02 -2.39 21.19
N LEU A 31 -8.12 -3.72 21.08
CA LEU A 31 -7.62 -4.64 22.10
C LEU A 31 -6.10 -4.54 22.23
N ALA A 32 -5.37 -4.49 21.10
CA ALA A 32 -3.93 -4.26 21.09
C ALA A 32 -3.57 -2.93 21.74
N ALA A 33 -4.23 -1.82 21.38
CA ALA A 33 -3.95 -0.52 21.98
C ALA A 33 -4.16 -0.54 23.50
N ARG A 34 -5.19 -1.24 23.99
CA ARG A 34 -5.43 -1.41 25.43
C ARG A 34 -4.35 -2.24 26.11
N GLU A 35 -3.94 -3.36 25.50
CA GLU A 35 -2.91 -4.26 26.03
C GLU A 35 -1.54 -3.58 26.11
N PHE A 36 -1.13 -2.90 25.05
CA PHE A 36 0.13 -2.16 24.98
C PHE A 36 0.11 -0.81 25.72
N ARG A 37 -1.02 -0.45 26.35
CA ARG A 37 -1.26 0.86 26.98
C ARG A 37 -0.93 2.03 26.04
N ASP A 38 -1.19 1.84 24.75
CA ASP A 38 -0.92 2.79 23.68
C ASP A 38 -2.09 3.79 23.54
N ILE A 39 -2.30 4.58 24.59
CA ILE A 39 -3.44 5.51 24.71
C ILE A 39 -3.43 6.56 23.59
N LEU A 40 -2.23 6.96 23.14
CA LEU A 40 -2.04 7.91 22.05
C LEU A 40 -2.01 7.25 20.66
N GLY A 41 -2.01 5.92 20.58
CA GLY A 41 -1.99 5.17 19.32
C GLY A 41 -0.68 5.28 18.54
N MET A 42 0.42 5.66 19.18
CA MET A 42 1.71 5.89 18.52
C MET A 42 2.31 4.60 17.97
N TYR A 43 2.30 3.53 18.78
CA TYR A 43 2.88 2.25 18.39
C TYR A 43 2.01 1.55 17.35
N SER A 44 0.72 1.50 17.62
CA SER A 44 -0.27 0.84 16.76
C SER A 44 -0.36 1.54 15.40
N GLY A 45 -0.37 2.88 15.39
CA GLY A 45 -0.36 3.68 14.17
C GLY A 45 0.93 3.53 13.36
N CYS A 46 2.10 3.46 14.01
CA CYS A 46 3.36 3.20 13.33
C CYS A 46 3.41 1.80 12.73
N ALA A 47 3.05 0.77 13.50
CA ALA A 47 3.02 -0.61 13.03
C ALA A 47 2.12 -0.79 11.80
N LEU A 48 0.92 -0.19 11.83
CA LEU A 48 0.01 -0.20 10.67
C LEU A 48 0.60 0.52 9.46
N ASN A 49 1.26 1.67 9.67
CA ASN A 49 1.89 2.41 8.58
C ASN A 49 3.01 1.62 7.91
N VAL A 50 3.85 0.92 8.68
CA VAL A 50 4.87 0.01 8.16
C VAL A 50 4.25 -1.07 7.29
N GLY A 51 3.20 -1.72 7.80
CA GLY A 51 2.49 -2.77 7.09
C GLY A 51 1.91 -2.29 5.75
N ILE A 52 1.27 -1.12 5.74
CA ILE A 52 0.70 -0.53 4.52
C ILE A 52 1.81 -0.14 3.52
N SER A 53 2.90 0.48 3.97
CA SER A 53 4.03 0.84 3.09
C SER A 53 4.66 -0.39 2.43
N ALA A 54 4.84 -1.48 3.18
CA ALA A 54 5.30 -2.76 2.62
C ALA A 54 4.29 -3.36 1.63
N ALA A 55 2.99 -3.31 1.93
CA ALA A 55 1.94 -3.84 1.07
C ALA A 55 1.88 -3.15 -0.30
N PHE A 56 2.14 -1.84 -0.37
CA PHE A 56 2.25 -1.11 -1.64
C PHE A 56 3.39 -1.65 -2.51
N ILE A 57 4.57 -1.85 -1.93
CA ILE A 57 5.72 -2.44 -2.62
C ILE A 57 5.37 -3.84 -3.14
N VAL A 58 4.84 -4.71 -2.27
CA VAL A 58 4.48 -6.09 -2.64
C VAL A 58 3.46 -6.11 -3.78
N THR A 59 2.46 -5.23 -3.72
CA THR A 59 1.43 -5.15 -4.76
C THR A 59 2.03 -4.70 -6.09
N LEU A 60 2.94 -3.73 -6.08
CA LEU A 60 3.63 -3.27 -7.28
C LEU A 60 4.50 -4.39 -7.90
N VAL A 61 5.26 -5.10 -7.07
CA VAL A 61 6.12 -6.22 -7.51
C VAL A 61 5.29 -7.35 -8.10
N LYS A 62 4.18 -7.73 -7.45
CA LYS A 62 3.31 -8.82 -7.92
C LYS A 62 2.59 -8.48 -9.22
N ARG A 63 2.12 -7.25 -9.36
CA ARG A 63 1.35 -6.82 -10.55
C ARG A 63 2.25 -6.44 -11.73
N ARG A 64 3.51 -6.04 -11.47
CA ARG A 64 4.44 -5.49 -12.48
C ARG A 64 3.78 -4.43 -13.36
N SER A 65 2.88 -3.64 -12.75
CA SER A 65 2.12 -2.61 -13.44
C SER A 65 1.78 -1.49 -12.47
N SER A 66 1.86 -0.24 -12.93
CA SER A 66 1.45 0.93 -12.17
C SER A 66 -0.08 1.15 -12.14
N ALA A 67 -0.86 0.28 -12.77
CA ALA A 67 -2.31 0.38 -12.85
C ALA A 67 -2.97 0.35 -11.46
N GLY A 68 -3.71 1.41 -11.13
CA GLY A 68 -4.38 1.58 -9.83
C GLY A 68 -3.49 2.11 -8.71
N GLN A 69 -2.22 2.45 -9.00
CA GLN A 69 -1.29 3.03 -8.04
C GLN A 69 -0.84 4.42 -8.52
N SER A 70 -0.87 5.41 -7.62
CA SER A 70 -0.53 6.80 -7.94
C SER A 70 0.78 7.22 -7.27
N LEU A 71 1.65 7.89 -8.04
CA LEU A 71 2.86 8.51 -7.51
C LEU A 71 2.52 9.60 -6.49
N TYR A 72 1.47 10.40 -6.74
CA TYR A 72 1.01 11.45 -5.82
C TYR A 72 0.61 10.89 -4.46
N VAL A 73 -0.06 9.74 -4.43
CA VAL A 73 -0.42 9.07 -3.17
C VAL A 73 0.83 8.67 -2.38
N GLY A 74 1.86 8.17 -3.06
CA GLY A 74 3.15 7.86 -2.43
C GLY A 74 3.82 9.10 -1.83
N ILE A 75 3.89 10.20 -2.58
CA ILE A 75 4.50 11.46 -2.12
C ILE A 75 3.72 12.06 -0.94
N CYS A 76 2.40 12.17 -1.05
CA CYS A 76 1.56 12.69 0.03
C CYS A 76 1.67 11.83 1.29
N LYS A 77 1.71 10.51 1.14
CA LYS A 77 1.92 9.59 2.27
C LYS A 77 3.27 9.83 2.94
N MET A 78 4.35 9.89 2.16
CA MET A 78 5.70 10.15 2.69
C MET A 78 5.76 11.49 3.43
N MET A 79 5.14 12.54 2.90
CA MET A 79 5.06 13.84 3.57
C MET A 79 4.29 13.76 4.88
N GLY A 80 3.15 13.06 4.91
CA GLY A 80 2.40 12.82 6.13
C GLY A 80 3.23 12.06 7.19
N SER A 81 3.94 11.02 6.78
CA SER A 81 4.84 10.25 7.65
C SER A 81 6.02 11.06 8.16
N LEU A 82 6.57 11.97 7.35
CA LEU A 82 7.64 12.88 7.77
C LEU A 82 7.16 13.87 8.83
N LEU A 83 5.99 14.49 8.63
CA LEU A 83 5.40 15.43 9.58
C LEU A 83 5.04 14.74 10.90
N ALA A 84 4.44 13.54 10.83
CA ALA A 84 4.13 12.75 12.01
C ALA A 84 5.38 12.28 12.77
N GLY A 85 6.44 11.92 12.04
CA GLY A 85 7.73 11.55 12.60
C GLY A 85 8.41 12.72 13.29
N LEU A 86 8.39 13.90 12.68
CA LEU A 86 8.95 15.12 13.27
C LEU A 86 8.19 15.52 14.55
N ASN A 87 6.86 15.45 14.53
CA ASN A 87 6.06 15.70 15.73
C ASN A 87 6.41 14.73 16.86
N THR A 88 6.61 13.44 16.53
CA THR A 88 7.01 12.42 17.51
C THR A 88 8.40 12.67 18.07
N LEU A 89 9.35 13.09 17.24
CA LEU A 89 10.71 13.45 17.66
C LEU A 89 10.72 14.62 18.65
N ILE A 90 9.87 15.63 18.42
CA ILE A 90 9.81 16.83 19.26
C ILE A 90 9.13 16.53 20.61
N ILE A 91 8.02 15.80 20.59
CA ILE A 91 7.20 15.58 21.80
C ILE A 91 7.72 14.40 22.63
N PHE A 92 8.26 13.36 21.99
CA PHE A 92 8.64 12.10 22.63
C PHE A 92 10.02 11.58 22.16
N PRO A 93 11.11 12.33 22.40
CA PRO A 93 12.44 11.99 21.89
C PRO A 93 12.98 10.64 22.40
N ASP A 94 12.58 10.22 23.60
CA ASP A 94 13.08 9.01 24.26
C ASP A 94 12.41 7.71 23.75
N ARG A 95 11.43 7.81 22.85
CA ARG A 95 10.69 6.65 22.32
C ARG A 95 11.40 6.01 21.13
N HIS A 96 12.60 5.47 21.38
CA HIS A 96 13.49 4.93 20.35
C HIS A 96 12.85 3.91 19.40
N LEU A 97 11.96 3.04 19.91
CA LEU A 97 11.27 2.06 19.06
C LEU A 97 10.37 2.74 18.02
N VAL A 98 9.60 3.75 18.44
CA VAL A 98 8.71 4.51 17.54
C VAL A 98 9.53 5.28 16.51
N LEU A 99 10.64 5.91 16.93
CA LEU A 99 11.58 6.56 16.01
C LEU A 99 12.14 5.58 14.98
N SER A 100 12.54 4.37 15.41
CA SER A 100 13.06 3.34 14.51
C SER A 100 12.02 2.92 13.45
N TRP A 101 10.76 2.80 13.85
CA TRP A 101 9.65 2.51 12.93
C TRP A 101 9.38 3.67 11.98
N PHE A 102 9.50 4.93 12.43
CA PHE A 102 9.40 6.08 11.54
C PHE A 102 10.48 6.08 10.45
N VAL A 103 11.73 5.80 10.82
CA VAL A 103 12.82 5.68 9.84
C VAL A 103 12.49 4.57 8.85
N MET A 104 12.01 3.41 9.32
CA MET A 104 11.60 2.32 8.43
C MET A 104 10.44 2.72 7.50
N ILE A 105 9.40 3.41 7.99
CA ILE A 105 8.29 3.91 7.17
C ILE A 105 8.82 4.83 6.06
N LEU A 106 9.67 5.80 6.41
CA LEU A 106 10.25 6.73 5.44
C LEU A 106 11.09 6.01 4.38
N VAL A 107 11.89 5.03 4.79
CA VAL A 107 12.68 4.21 3.86
C VAL A 107 11.77 3.43 2.92
N LEU A 108 10.73 2.77 3.44
CA LEU A 108 9.78 2.02 2.62
C LEU A 108 9.00 2.92 1.66
N ASP A 109 8.58 4.10 2.10
CA ASP A 109 7.89 5.07 1.25
C ASP A 109 8.80 5.60 0.13
N LEU A 110 10.07 5.90 0.43
CA LEU A 110 11.08 6.26 -0.58
C LEU A 110 11.32 5.14 -1.60
N VAL A 111 11.46 3.91 -1.11
CA VAL A 111 11.61 2.72 -1.97
C VAL A 111 10.39 2.58 -2.88
N TYR A 112 9.19 2.68 -2.33
CA TYR A 112 7.94 2.64 -3.09
C TYR A 112 7.88 3.74 -4.15
N ILE A 113 8.14 5.00 -3.78
CA ILE A 113 8.15 6.15 -4.70
C ILE A 113 9.15 5.91 -5.84
N ARG A 114 10.35 5.42 -5.54
CA ARG A 114 11.36 5.10 -6.56
C ARG A 114 10.89 3.98 -7.48
N MET A 115 10.28 2.93 -6.93
CA MET A 115 9.79 1.79 -7.70
C MET A 115 8.63 2.17 -8.60
N ILE A 116 7.62 2.88 -8.09
CA ILE A 116 6.46 3.30 -8.87
C ILE A 116 6.89 4.30 -9.95
N TYR A 117 7.81 5.23 -9.65
CA TYR A 117 8.37 6.15 -10.63
C TYR A 117 9.03 5.40 -11.79
N ARG A 118 9.90 4.43 -11.49
CA ARG A 118 10.57 3.60 -12.50
C ARG A 118 9.58 2.78 -13.31
N GLN A 119 8.59 2.20 -12.67
CA GLN A 119 7.55 1.42 -13.34
C GLN A 119 6.76 2.28 -14.33
N ILE A 120 6.32 3.48 -13.91
CA ILE A 120 5.57 4.40 -14.77
C ILE A 120 6.41 4.83 -15.99
N ARG A 121 7.68 5.12 -15.77
CA ARG A 121 8.62 5.43 -16.87
C ARG A 121 8.81 4.25 -17.82
N SER A 122 8.92 3.02 -17.31
CA SER A 122 9.05 1.83 -18.15
C SER A 122 7.82 1.53 -19.00
N GLU A 123 6.65 1.98 -18.54
CA GLU A 123 5.39 1.90 -19.27
C GLU A 123 5.23 3.03 -20.31
N GLY A 124 6.25 3.89 -20.49
CA GLY A 124 6.22 5.02 -21.42
C GLY A 124 5.29 6.16 -20.98
N GLN A 125 4.84 6.14 -19.73
CA GLN A 125 3.91 7.12 -19.19
C GLN A 125 4.65 8.23 -18.43
N SER A 126 4.03 9.41 -18.35
CA SER A 126 4.55 10.50 -17.52
C SER A 126 4.16 10.27 -16.05
N PRO A 127 5.12 10.28 -15.10
CA PRO A 127 4.85 10.12 -13.67
C PRO A 127 3.94 11.19 -13.06
N TRP A 128 3.89 12.37 -13.70
CA TRP A 128 3.18 13.55 -13.23
C TRP A 128 1.80 13.72 -13.87
N LYS A 129 1.34 12.77 -14.69
CA LYS A 129 -0.04 12.78 -15.19
C LYS A 129 -0.95 12.12 -14.16
N LEU A 130 -1.94 12.87 -13.69
CA LEU A 130 -2.92 12.39 -12.71
C LEU A 130 -3.85 11.32 -13.32
N ASN A 131 -4.43 11.62 -14.49
CA ASN A 131 -5.26 10.69 -15.23
C ASN A 131 -4.42 9.97 -16.29
N ARG A 132 -3.78 8.87 -15.90
CA ARG A 132 -2.98 8.03 -16.82
C ARG A 132 -3.89 7.04 -17.55
N PRO A 133 -3.68 6.82 -18.86
CA PRO A 133 -4.36 5.75 -19.58
C PRO A 133 -4.16 4.42 -18.87
N ARG A 134 -5.16 3.53 -18.95
CA ARG A 134 -5.08 2.21 -18.35
C ARG A 134 -3.95 1.43 -19.01
N VAL A 135 -2.96 1.00 -18.22
CA VAL A 135 -1.89 0.12 -18.69
C VAL A 135 -2.52 -1.24 -18.97
N ILE A 136 -2.51 -1.65 -20.24
CA ILE A 136 -2.89 -3.00 -20.64
C ILE A 136 -1.63 -3.86 -20.42
N PRO A 137 -1.65 -4.85 -19.51
CA PRO A 137 -0.52 -5.75 -19.36
C PRO A 137 -0.21 -6.40 -20.73
N PRO A 138 1.07 -6.53 -21.12
CA PRO A 138 1.42 -7.24 -22.34
C PRO A 138 0.78 -8.63 -22.32
N ALA A 139 0.26 -9.07 -23.48
CA ALA A 139 -0.38 -10.36 -23.60
C ALA A 139 0.56 -11.45 -23.06
N PRO A 140 0.05 -12.42 -22.27
CA PRO A 140 0.86 -13.52 -21.79
C PRO A 140 1.52 -14.19 -23.01
N ALA A 141 2.83 -14.47 -22.90
CA ALA A 141 3.57 -15.13 -23.96
C ALA A 141 2.84 -16.41 -24.39
N PRO A 142 2.76 -16.72 -25.69
CA PRO A 142 2.10 -17.94 -26.15
C PRO A 142 2.71 -19.13 -25.42
N ALA A 143 1.84 -19.98 -24.86
CA ALA A 143 2.28 -21.19 -24.18
C ALA A 143 3.18 -21.99 -25.14
N PRO A 144 4.31 -22.55 -24.66
CA PRO A 144 5.16 -23.37 -25.51
C PRO A 144 4.28 -24.47 -26.12
N ALA A 145 4.29 -24.56 -27.44
CA ALA A 145 3.56 -25.57 -28.17
C ALA A 145 3.95 -26.92 -27.57
N ARG A 146 2.99 -27.59 -26.90
CA ARG A 146 3.18 -28.99 -26.51
C ARG A 146 3.34 -29.75 -27.83
N GLY A 147 4.58 -30.05 -28.17
CA GLY A 147 4.88 -30.95 -29.27
C GLY A 147 4.19 -32.27 -28.96
N SER A 148 3.25 -32.66 -29.83
CA SER A 148 2.73 -34.02 -29.88
C SER A 148 3.90 -34.93 -30.24
N ARG A 149 4.32 -35.77 -29.29
CA ARG A 149 5.01 -37.02 -29.58
C ARG A 149 4.07 -38.16 -29.23
#